data_AF-A0A0X2NKH9-F1
#
_entry.id   AF-A0A0X2NKH9-F1
#
_cell.length_a   1.000
_cell.length_b   1.000
_cell.length_c   1.000
_cell.angle_alpha   90.00
_cell.angle_beta   90.00
_cell.angle_gamma   90.00
#
_symmetry.space_group_name_H-M   'P 1'
#
loop_
_entity.id
_entity.type
_entity.pdbx_description
1 polymer ?
#
loop_
_entity_poly.entity_id
_entity_poly.type
_entity_poly.pdbx_seq_one_letter_code
_entity_poly.pdbx_strand_id
1 'polypeptide(L)'
;MRGCSASLPFTYPPLSALAFVPLAVLPLNVGQILFTLVSVATMVLTVVIVLAALAREAGRGLSRGALWALGTGTALLATWMWPVASTLEFGQINILLMLLVVADLLLPKTPWPRGTLIGLAAALKLTPAVFGLYFLLRRQWREAATSLISGIAFSALAWAFLPGDSHRYWTETVSDPTRIGGLMYSANQSWRGMVARFTGEPAQTRIWMVLAVLTFAAVVVVMLRQLAVGAVTAAVCTNSLLALLASPVSWAHHWVWVVPMALVAVVSWWWGGRRGGLLLGAVFIVVTTRLVLHTWFPSAHNAEMDWTLMMKIVGSELVLLGAAWLAVGGLFPRTTSPAPGPAQSR
;
A
#
# COMPACT_ATOMS: atom_id res chain seq x y z
N MET A 1 29.75 23.91 -7.11
CA MET A 1 28.39 23.79 -7.66
C MET A 1 27.42 23.68 -6.50
N ARG A 2 26.75 24.77 -6.13
CA ARG A 2 25.77 24.77 -5.04
C ARG A 2 24.45 24.25 -5.62
N GLY A 3 24.17 22.97 -5.40
CA GLY A 3 22.91 22.36 -5.80
C GLY A 3 21.77 23.07 -5.09
N CYS A 4 20.74 23.45 -5.85
CA CYS A 4 19.47 23.90 -5.31
C CYS A 4 18.83 22.70 -4.58
N SER A 5 19.19 22.50 -3.32
CA SER A 5 18.51 21.54 -2.45
C SER A 5 17.19 22.18 -2.04
N ALA A 6 16.17 22.02 -2.87
CA ALA A 6 14.80 22.15 -2.42
C ALA A 6 14.58 21.11 -1.31
N SER A 7 14.71 21.54 -0.05
CA SER A 7 14.46 20.69 1.12
C SER A 7 12.96 20.43 1.19
N LEU A 8 12.52 19.26 0.71
CA LEU A 8 11.15 18.82 0.94
C LEU A 8 10.96 18.59 2.45
N PRO A 9 9.84 19.05 3.04
CA PRO A 9 9.62 18.93 4.47
C PRO A 9 9.58 17.46 4.90
N PHE A 10 10.11 17.15 6.09
CA PHE A 10 9.99 15.82 6.66
C PHE A 10 8.52 15.56 7.03
N THR A 11 7.92 14.53 6.46
CA THR A 11 6.47 14.27 6.58
C THR A 11 6.12 13.13 7.51
N TYR A 12 7.11 12.38 7.99
CA TYR A 12 6.93 11.18 8.80
C TYR A 12 6.86 11.49 10.31
N PRO A 13 6.24 10.59 11.11
CA PRO A 13 6.41 10.59 12.55
C PRO A 13 7.89 10.58 12.99
N PRO A 14 8.22 11.08 14.19
CA PRO A 14 9.59 11.20 14.68
C PRO A 14 10.36 9.88 14.74
N LEU A 15 9.68 8.74 14.93
CA LEU A 15 10.34 7.43 14.94
C LEU A 15 11.05 7.14 13.62
N SER A 16 10.50 7.61 12.50
CA SER A 16 11.15 7.45 11.19
C SER A 16 12.46 8.22 11.13
N ALA A 17 12.55 9.40 11.73
CA ALA A 17 13.80 10.15 11.77
C ALA A 17 14.90 9.33 12.44
N LEU A 18 14.58 8.70 13.58
CA LEU A 18 15.49 7.79 14.30
C LEU A 18 15.88 6.59 13.44
N ALA A 19 14.91 5.97 12.76
CA ALA A 19 15.16 4.82 11.88
C ALA A 19 16.09 5.15 10.70
N PHE A 20 16.11 6.40 10.25
CA PHE A 20 16.95 6.86 9.15
C PHE A 20 18.31 7.42 9.58
N VAL A 21 18.58 7.63 10.88
CA VAL A 21 19.89 8.11 11.37
C VAL A 21 21.07 7.32 10.81
N PRO A 22 21.05 5.97 10.76
CA PRO A 22 22.17 5.21 10.21
C PRO A 22 22.47 5.50 8.73
N LEU A 23 21.46 5.89 7.94
CA LEU A 23 21.66 6.27 6.54
C LEU A 23 22.16 7.72 6.41
N ALA A 24 21.80 8.59 7.36
CA ALA A 24 22.19 10.00 7.35
C ALA A 24 23.69 10.21 7.60
N VAL A 25 24.36 9.27 8.28
CA VAL A 25 25.81 9.32 8.53
C VAL A 25 26.67 8.77 7.38
N LEU A 26 26.05 8.15 6.38
CA LEU A 26 26.73 7.59 5.22
C LEU A 26 26.85 8.63 4.10
N PRO A 27 27.84 8.51 3.19
CA PRO A 27 27.83 9.24 1.93
C PRO A 27 26.51 9.01 1.18
N LEU A 28 25.92 10.07 0.61
CA LEU A 28 24.58 10.04 0.02
C LEU A 28 24.41 8.89 -1.00
N ASN A 29 25.38 8.70 -1.89
CA ASN A 29 25.38 7.63 -2.87
C ASN A 29 25.37 6.24 -2.24
N VAL A 30 26.13 6.04 -1.15
CA VAL A 30 26.16 4.77 -0.40
C VAL A 30 24.82 4.54 0.28
N GLY A 31 24.26 5.56 0.96
CA GLY A 31 22.95 5.48 1.59
C GLY A 31 21.84 5.15 0.59
N GLN A 32 21.83 5.77 -0.59
CA GLN A 32 20.88 5.51 -1.68
C GLN A 32 20.99 4.08 -2.21
N ILE A 33 22.20 3.60 -2.48
CA ILE A 33 22.44 2.23 -2.95
C ILE A 33 21.95 1.22 -1.91
N LEU A 34 22.36 1.37 -0.64
CA LEU A 34 21.96 0.46 0.42
C LEU A 34 20.44 0.45 0.64
N PHE A 35 19.81 1.63 0.65
CA PHE A 35 18.37 1.72 0.83
C PHE A 35 17.60 1.11 -0.35
N THR A 36 18.11 1.26 -1.57
CA THR A 36 17.55 0.61 -2.77
C THR A 36 17.67 -0.91 -2.66
N LEU A 37 18.85 -1.43 -2.26
CA LEU A 37 19.06 -2.86 -2.06
C LEU A 37 18.13 -3.44 -0.98
N VAL A 38 17.96 -2.74 0.14
CA VAL A 38 17.00 -3.11 1.19
C VAL A 38 15.58 -3.09 0.65
N SER A 39 15.20 -2.06 -0.12
CA SER A 39 13.87 -1.96 -0.72
C SER A 39 13.58 -3.09 -1.70
N VAL A 40 14.55 -3.48 -2.53
CA VAL A 40 14.40 -4.63 -3.44
C VAL A 40 14.33 -5.93 -2.65
N ALA A 41 15.20 -6.14 -1.66
CA ALA A 41 15.16 -7.34 -0.81
C ALA A 41 13.82 -7.47 -0.06
N THR A 42 13.27 -6.37 0.45
CA THR A 42 11.96 -6.37 1.11
C THR A 42 10.81 -6.62 0.15
N MET A 43 10.90 -6.18 -1.12
CA MET A 43 9.95 -6.57 -2.16
C MET A 43 10.00 -8.08 -2.42
N VAL A 44 11.20 -8.66 -2.57
CA VAL A 44 11.38 -10.11 -2.74
C VAL A 44 10.72 -10.87 -1.59
N LEU A 45 11.03 -10.50 -0.34
CA LEU A 45 10.45 -11.12 0.85
C LEU A 45 8.92 -11.00 0.88
N THR A 46 8.38 -9.83 0.54
CA THR A 46 6.94 -9.60 0.47
C THR A 46 6.29 -10.56 -0.51
N VAL A 47 6.81 -10.63 -1.74
CA VAL A 47 6.28 -11.52 -2.77
C VAL A 47 6.38 -12.98 -2.34
N VAL A 48 7.51 -13.40 -1.75
CA VAL A 48 7.68 -14.77 -1.22
C VAL A 48 6.60 -15.10 -0.19
N ILE A 49 6.35 -14.20 0.76
CA ILE A 49 5.32 -14.40 1.79
C ILE A 49 3.92 -14.46 1.15
N VAL A 50 3.61 -13.56 0.21
CA VAL A 50 2.33 -13.54 -0.51
C VAL A 50 2.13 -14.80 -1.33
N LEU A 51 3.12 -15.26 -2.09
CA LEU A 51 3.07 -16.52 -2.85
C LEU A 51 2.87 -17.72 -1.92
N ALA A 52 3.59 -17.77 -0.81
CA ALA A 52 3.44 -18.84 0.17
C ALA A 52 2.05 -18.82 0.83
N ALA A 53 1.48 -17.64 1.08
CA ALA A 53 0.13 -17.48 1.61
C ALA A 53 -0.93 -17.96 0.61
N LEU A 54 -0.83 -17.52 -0.64
CA LEU A 54 -1.69 -17.96 -1.73
C LEU A 54 -1.61 -19.48 -1.95
N ALA A 55 -0.40 -20.06 -1.91
CA ALA A 55 -0.23 -21.51 -2.04
C ALA A 55 -0.97 -22.26 -0.93
N ARG A 56 -0.86 -21.80 0.32
CA ARG A 56 -1.58 -22.38 1.46
C ARG A 56 -3.09 -22.23 1.35
N GLU A 57 -3.58 -21.06 0.95
CA GLU A 57 -5.01 -20.83 0.69
C GLU A 57 -5.55 -21.76 -0.40
N ALA A 58 -4.70 -22.11 -1.37
CA ALA A 58 -5.01 -23.04 -2.44
C ALA A 58 -4.85 -24.52 -2.06
N GLY A 59 -4.44 -24.85 -0.83
CA GLY A 59 -4.09 -26.22 -0.44
C GLY A 59 -2.90 -26.81 -1.20
N ARG A 60 -2.00 -25.97 -1.72
CA ARG A 60 -0.82 -26.35 -2.50
C ARG A 60 0.46 -26.15 -1.69
N GLY A 61 1.45 -27.01 -1.92
CA GLY A 61 2.82 -26.84 -1.45
C GLY A 61 3.72 -26.34 -2.57
N LEU A 62 4.46 -25.25 -2.35
CA LEU A 62 5.57 -24.85 -3.20
C LEU A 62 6.88 -25.15 -2.49
N SER A 63 7.87 -25.67 -3.23
CA SER A 63 9.20 -25.87 -2.68
C SER A 63 9.83 -24.51 -2.32
N ARG A 64 10.77 -24.51 -1.36
CA ARG A 64 11.49 -23.29 -0.98
C ARG A 64 12.19 -22.66 -2.19
N GLY A 65 12.84 -23.47 -3.03
CA GLY A 65 13.50 -23.00 -4.25
C GLY A 65 12.53 -22.31 -5.22
N ALA A 66 11.35 -22.90 -5.45
CA ALA A 66 10.33 -22.31 -6.31
C ALA A 66 9.80 -20.98 -5.76
N LEU A 67 9.55 -20.89 -4.44
CA LEU A 67 9.11 -19.65 -3.79
C LEU A 67 10.13 -18.53 -3.98
N TRP A 68 11.41 -18.79 -3.73
CA TRP A 68 12.47 -17.79 -3.88
C TRP A 68 12.71 -17.42 -5.34
N ALA A 69 12.70 -18.38 -6.27
CA ALA A 69 12.86 -18.09 -7.70
C ALA A 69 11.71 -17.23 -8.24
N LEU A 70 10.46 -17.62 -7.97
CA LEU A 70 9.28 -16.85 -8.36
C LEU A 70 9.21 -15.50 -7.64
N GLY A 71 9.57 -15.47 -6.36
CA GLY A 71 9.62 -14.26 -5.55
C GLY A 71 10.61 -13.23 -6.10
N THR A 72 11.84 -13.67 -6.36
CA THR A 72 12.88 -12.82 -6.96
C THR A 72 12.49 -12.37 -8.36
N GLY A 73 12.05 -13.28 -9.24
CA GLY A 73 11.64 -12.92 -10.60
C GLY A 73 10.49 -11.90 -10.63
N THR A 74 9.47 -12.13 -9.82
CA THR A 74 8.31 -11.22 -9.73
C THR A 74 8.68 -9.88 -9.11
N ALA A 75 9.53 -9.85 -8.08
CA ALA A 75 10.00 -8.59 -7.48
C ALA A 75 10.83 -7.75 -8.44
N LEU A 76 11.67 -8.39 -9.27
CA LEU A 76 12.42 -7.70 -10.32
C LEU A 76 11.49 -7.15 -11.39
N LEU A 77 10.51 -7.93 -11.86
CA LEU A 77 9.49 -7.45 -12.81
C LEU A 77 8.65 -6.31 -12.22
N ALA A 78 8.34 -6.36 -10.92
CA ALA A 78 7.60 -5.32 -10.23
C ALA A 78 8.32 -3.96 -10.26
N THR A 79 9.65 -3.91 -10.41
CA THR A 79 10.39 -2.64 -10.56
C THR A 79 10.00 -1.84 -11.79
N TRP A 80 9.34 -2.46 -12.78
CA TRP A 80 8.81 -1.76 -13.96
C TRP A 80 7.41 -1.19 -13.73
N MET A 81 6.75 -1.54 -12.62
CA MET A 81 5.49 -0.91 -12.22
C MET A 81 5.82 0.45 -11.63
N TRP A 82 5.19 1.51 -12.16
CA TRP A 82 5.46 2.89 -11.79
C TRP A 82 5.43 3.17 -10.28
N PRO A 83 4.45 2.66 -9.48
CA PRO A 83 4.49 2.86 -8.03
C PRO A 83 5.76 2.30 -7.36
N VAL A 84 6.33 1.23 -7.90
CA VAL A 84 7.55 0.61 -7.39
C VAL A 84 8.80 1.32 -7.93
N ALA A 85 8.84 1.68 -9.21
CA ALA A 85 9.95 2.48 -9.75
C ALA A 85 10.08 3.81 -8.98
N SER A 86 8.97 4.54 -8.84
CA SER A 86 8.95 5.83 -8.16
C SER A 86 9.22 5.72 -6.65
N THR A 87 8.79 4.65 -5.96
CA THR A 87 9.15 4.48 -4.54
C THR A 87 10.66 4.24 -4.36
N LEU A 88 11.31 3.55 -5.29
CA LEU A 88 12.76 3.33 -5.27
C LEU A 88 13.52 4.62 -5.61
N GLU A 89 13.10 5.30 -6.68
CA GLU A 89 13.70 6.57 -7.14
C GLU A 89 13.62 7.65 -6.04
N PHE A 90 12.49 7.75 -5.35
CA PHE A 90 12.28 8.74 -4.29
C PHE A 90 12.82 8.30 -2.92
N GLY A 91 13.39 7.09 -2.79
CA GLY A 91 13.90 6.58 -1.50
C GLY A 91 12.82 6.42 -0.44
N GLN A 92 11.61 5.97 -0.82
CA GLN A 92 10.45 5.88 0.07
C GLN A 92 10.31 4.50 0.74
N ILE A 93 9.94 4.47 2.02
CA ILE A 93 9.81 3.25 2.85
C ILE A 93 8.56 2.39 2.58
N ASN A 94 7.77 2.69 1.54
CA ASN A 94 6.46 2.05 1.39
C ASN A 94 6.55 0.52 1.23
N ILE A 95 7.58 0.02 0.55
CA ILE A 95 7.81 -1.43 0.40
C ILE A 95 8.16 -2.08 1.75
N LEU A 96 9.01 -1.42 2.55
CA LEU A 96 9.34 -1.89 3.90
C LEU A 96 8.09 -1.96 4.78
N LEU A 97 7.25 -0.92 4.77
CA LEU A 97 6.00 -0.89 5.53
C LEU A 97 5.03 -1.99 5.06
N MET A 98 4.93 -2.21 3.75
CA MET A 98 4.14 -3.30 3.19
C MET A 98 4.65 -4.67 3.65
N LEU A 99 5.98 -4.88 3.69
CA LEU A 99 6.57 -6.11 4.23
C LEU A 99 6.18 -6.32 5.69
N LEU A 100 6.28 -5.28 6.53
CA LEU A 100 5.92 -5.37 7.95
C LEU A 100 4.47 -5.84 8.12
N VAL A 101 3.55 -5.25 7.37
CA VAL A 101 2.12 -5.63 7.39
C VAL A 101 1.92 -7.06 6.87
N VAL A 102 2.51 -7.40 5.72
CA VAL A 102 2.38 -8.73 5.10
C VAL A 102 2.97 -9.81 6.01
N ALA A 103 4.11 -9.56 6.64
CA ALA A 103 4.72 -10.49 7.58
C ALA A 103 3.84 -10.72 8.82
N ASP A 104 3.24 -9.66 9.37
CA ASP A 104 2.39 -9.75 10.56
C ASP A 104 1.09 -10.53 10.31
N LEU A 105 0.52 -10.36 9.12
CA LEU A 105 -0.77 -10.93 8.77
C LEU A 105 -0.66 -12.30 8.11
N LEU A 106 0.30 -12.48 7.20
CA LEU A 106 0.33 -13.63 6.28
C LEU A 106 1.39 -14.67 6.61
N LEU A 107 2.33 -14.44 7.54
CA LEU A 107 3.16 -15.55 8.03
C LEU A 107 2.28 -16.53 8.82
N PRO A 108 2.48 -17.86 8.69
CA PRO A 108 1.69 -18.84 9.44
C PRO A 108 1.99 -18.79 10.94
N LYS A 109 3.27 -18.60 11.29
CA LYS A 109 3.77 -18.43 12.66
C LYS A 109 4.73 -17.24 12.68
N THR A 110 4.67 -16.45 13.74
CA THR A 110 5.52 -15.27 13.96
C THR A 110 6.34 -15.47 15.24
N PRO A 111 7.61 -15.04 15.28
CA PRO A 111 8.39 -15.03 16.52
C PRO A 111 8.04 -13.82 17.42
N TRP A 112 7.21 -12.89 16.93
CA TRP A 112 6.63 -11.78 17.69
C TRP A 112 5.11 -11.98 17.89
N PRO A 113 4.51 -11.31 18.90
CA PRO A 113 3.06 -11.22 19.01
C PRO A 113 2.44 -10.57 17.76
N ARG A 114 1.45 -11.22 17.14
CA ARG A 114 0.77 -10.66 15.97
C ARG A 114 0.16 -9.30 16.30
N GLY A 115 0.35 -8.34 15.40
CA GLY A 115 -0.05 -6.94 15.56
C GLY A 115 1.14 -6.02 15.83
N THR A 116 2.25 -6.54 16.36
CA THR A 116 3.43 -5.72 16.71
C THR A 116 4.03 -5.01 15.51
N LEU A 117 4.13 -5.68 14.36
CA LEU A 117 4.73 -5.06 13.17
C LEU A 117 3.79 -4.05 12.50
N ILE A 118 2.48 -4.26 12.57
CA ILE A 118 1.50 -3.23 12.19
C ILE A 118 1.65 -1.99 13.08
N GLY A 119 1.79 -2.17 14.39
CA GLY A 119 2.05 -1.08 15.33
C GLY A 119 3.34 -0.33 15.01
N LEU A 120 4.45 -1.05 14.76
CA LEU A 120 5.71 -0.46 14.32
C LEU A 120 5.56 0.32 13.01
N ALA A 121 4.88 -0.28 12.01
CA ALA A 121 4.65 0.36 10.72
C ALA A 121 3.83 1.65 10.86
N ALA A 122 2.80 1.64 11.72
CA ALA A 122 1.98 2.80 12.06
C ALA A 122 2.80 3.92 12.76
N ALA A 123 3.73 3.54 13.64
CA ALA A 123 4.61 4.49 14.31
C ALA A 123 5.68 5.08 13.35
N LEU A 124 6.08 4.35 12.30
CA LEU A 124 6.96 4.86 11.25
C LEU A 124 6.22 5.74 10.23
N LYS A 125 4.97 5.41 9.90
CA LYS A 125 4.09 6.18 9.01
C LYS A 125 2.68 5.91 9.46
N LEU A 126 1.83 6.90 9.67
CA LEU A 126 0.49 6.65 10.25
C LEU A 126 -0.40 5.71 9.41
N THR A 127 -0.18 5.64 8.08
CA THR A 127 -1.07 4.96 7.12
C THR A 127 -1.32 3.47 7.38
N PRO A 128 -0.37 2.63 7.81
CA PRO A 128 -0.62 1.22 8.10
C PRO A 128 -1.51 0.96 9.33
N ALA A 129 -1.86 1.97 10.12
CA ALA A 129 -2.81 1.81 11.23
C ALA A 129 -4.17 1.23 10.78
N VAL A 130 -4.57 1.48 9.52
CA VAL A 130 -5.78 0.89 8.92
C VAL A 130 -5.80 -0.64 8.97
N PHE A 131 -4.63 -1.30 9.03
CA PHE A 131 -4.55 -2.75 9.08
C PHE A 131 -5.06 -3.36 10.39
N GLY A 132 -5.24 -2.56 11.45
CA GLY A 132 -5.98 -2.98 12.64
C GLY A 132 -7.40 -3.48 12.31
N LEU A 133 -8.02 -2.96 11.25
CA LEU A 133 -9.33 -3.41 10.76
C LEU A 133 -9.37 -4.92 10.47
N TYR A 134 -8.27 -5.50 9.98
CA TYR A 134 -8.20 -6.94 9.70
C TYR A 134 -8.48 -7.76 10.96
N PHE A 135 -7.87 -7.39 12.09
CA PHE A 135 -8.08 -8.07 13.36
C PHE A 135 -9.49 -7.87 13.89
N LEU A 136 -10.02 -6.65 13.79
CA LEU A 136 -11.39 -6.31 14.23
C LEU A 136 -12.44 -7.14 13.49
N LEU A 137 -12.37 -7.20 12.15
CA LEU A 137 -13.31 -8.00 11.34
C LEU A 137 -13.22 -9.49 11.63
N ARG A 138 -12.04 -9.96 12.04
CA ARG A 138 -11.78 -11.35 12.44
C ARG A 138 -12.01 -11.63 13.93
N ARG A 139 -12.47 -10.63 14.70
CA ARG A 139 -12.65 -10.71 16.18
C ARG A 139 -11.38 -11.14 16.91
N GLN A 140 -10.23 -10.79 16.36
CA GLN A 140 -8.89 -11.03 16.91
C GLN A 140 -8.52 -9.87 17.84
N TRP A 141 -9.27 -9.73 18.94
CA TRP A 141 -9.20 -8.58 19.84
C TRP A 141 -7.83 -8.43 20.50
N ARG A 142 -7.16 -9.55 20.78
CA ARG A 142 -5.82 -9.55 21.38
C ARG A 142 -4.81 -8.95 20.41
N GLU A 143 -4.84 -9.36 19.15
CA GLU A 143 -3.95 -8.86 18.10
C GLU A 143 -4.27 -7.41 17.72
N ALA A 144 -5.55 -7.03 17.72
CA ALA A 144 -5.96 -5.63 17.59
C ALA A 144 -5.36 -4.77 18.72
N ALA A 145 -5.50 -5.22 19.97
CA ALA A 145 -4.92 -4.55 21.13
C ALA A 145 -3.38 -4.50 21.05
N THR A 146 -2.72 -5.61 20.67
CA THR A 146 -1.27 -5.64 20.44
C THR A 146 -0.85 -4.59 19.42
N SER A 147 -1.56 -4.47 18.28
CA SER A 147 -1.21 -3.48 17.26
C SER A 147 -1.31 -2.05 17.75
N LEU A 148 -2.36 -1.74 18.52
CA LEU A 148 -2.55 -0.42 19.13
C LEU A 148 -1.46 -0.13 20.17
N ILE A 149 -1.25 -1.06 21.10
CA ILE A 149 -0.27 -0.91 22.19
C ILE A 149 1.14 -0.79 21.62
N SER A 150 1.52 -1.61 20.64
CA SER A 150 2.83 -1.50 19.99
C SER A 150 2.99 -0.16 19.27
N GLY A 151 1.97 0.33 18.55
CA GLY A 151 2.03 1.64 17.91
C GLY A 151 2.23 2.79 18.91
N ILE A 152 1.53 2.74 20.05
CA ILE A 152 1.71 3.69 21.15
C ILE A 152 3.12 3.57 21.74
N ALA A 153 3.58 2.35 22.03
CA ALA A 153 4.88 2.11 22.65
C ALA A 153 6.04 2.60 21.76
N PHE A 154 6.01 2.31 20.46
CA PHE A 154 7.02 2.79 19.52
C PHE A 154 6.96 4.32 19.32
N SER A 155 5.76 4.91 19.34
CA SER A 155 5.62 6.37 19.29
C SER A 155 6.14 7.04 20.58
N ALA A 156 5.90 6.42 21.74
CA ALA A 156 6.42 6.87 23.03
C ALA A 156 7.95 6.74 23.10
N LEU A 157 8.52 5.69 22.50
CA LEU A 157 9.96 5.54 22.34
C LEU A 157 10.54 6.72 21.53
N ALA A 158 9.90 7.09 20.43
CA ALA A 158 10.32 8.26 19.65
C ALA A 158 10.23 9.56 20.47
N TRP A 159 9.17 9.71 21.28
CA TRP A 159 9.00 10.84 22.19
C TRP A 159 10.11 10.94 23.23
N ALA A 160 10.61 9.80 23.74
CA ALA A 160 11.70 9.77 24.70
C ALA A 160 13.03 10.30 24.12
N PHE A 161 13.30 10.09 22.83
CA PHE A 161 14.50 10.58 22.15
C PHE A 161 14.32 11.97 21.50
N LEU A 162 13.11 12.27 21.01
CA LEU A 162 12.79 13.47 20.24
C LEU A 162 11.52 14.15 20.78
N PRO A 163 11.49 14.64 22.04
CA PRO A 163 10.27 15.12 22.68
C PRO A 163 9.68 16.36 21.99
N GLY A 164 10.53 17.31 21.56
CA GLY A 164 10.10 18.53 20.88
C GLY A 164 9.48 18.25 19.51
N ASP A 165 10.17 17.46 18.68
CA ASP A 165 9.67 17.07 17.36
C ASP A 165 8.40 16.21 17.47
N SER A 166 8.31 15.36 18.50
CA SER A 166 7.12 14.56 18.76
C SER A 166 5.93 15.44 19.15
N HIS A 167 6.12 16.39 20.06
CA HIS A 167 5.07 17.34 20.42
C HIS A 167 4.55 18.10 19.18
N ARG A 168 5.45 18.68 18.39
CA ARG A 168 5.10 19.40 17.16
C ARG A 168 4.43 18.50 16.13
N TYR A 169 4.87 17.26 16.01
CA TYR A 169 4.30 16.31 15.05
C TYR A 169 2.81 16.06 15.34
N TRP A 170 2.50 15.70 16.58
CA TRP A 170 1.16 15.28 16.98
C TRP A 170 0.17 16.43 17.15
N THR A 171 0.63 17.65 17.44
CA THR A 171 -0.24 18.82 17.67
C THR A 171 -0.50 19.64 16.41
N GLU A 172 0.52 19.84 15.58
CA GLU A 172 0.44 20.72 14.40
C GLU A 172 0.50 19.92 13.10
N THR A 173 1.50 19.04 13.02
CA THR A 173 2.01 18.53 11.74
C THR A 173 1.12 17.46 11.11
N VAL A 174 0.49 16.62 11.91
CA VAL A 174 -0.40 15.54 11.43
C VAL A 174 -1.71 16.08 10.85
N SER A 175 -2.14 17.26 11.30
CA SER A 175 -3.43 17.86 10.96
C SER A 175 -3.42 18.73 9.70
N ASP A 176 -2.24 19.09 9.19
CA ASP A 176 -2.08 19.85 7.94
C ASP A 176 -1.62 18.94 6.79
N PRO A 177 -2.54 18.46 5.94
CA PRO A 177 -2.19 17.65 4.77
C PRO A 177 -1.62 18.48 3.61
N THR A 178 -1.84 19.80 3.58
CA THR A 178 -1.43 20.66 2.45
C THR A 178 0.09 20.89 2.42
N ARG A 179 0.76 20.73 3.57
CA ARG A 179 2.23 20.80 3.68
C ARG A 179 2.98 19.75 2.86
N ILE A 180 2.32 18.67 2.44
CA ILE A 180 2.94 17.51 1.76
C ILE A 180 2.94 17.71 0.23
N GLY A 181 2.14 18.64 -0.29
CA GLY A 181 2.06 18.95 -1.71
C GLY A 181 0.65 19.42 -2.12
N GLY A 182 0.53 19.93 -3.35
CA GLY A 182 -0.76 20.37 -3.90
C GLY A 182 -1.75 19.21 -3.99
N LEU A 183 -2.94 19.37 -3.40
CA LEU A 183 -3.95 18.30 -3.35
C LEU A 183 -4.34 17.80 -4.74
N MET A 184 -4.38 18.69 -5.72
CA MET A 184 -4.79 18.37 -7.10
C MET A 184 -3.69 17.80 -7.99
N TYR A 185 -2.44 17.82 -7.52
CA TYR A 185 -1.28 17.34 -8.27
C TYR A 185 -1.55 15.96 -8.85
N SER A 186 -1.18 15.73 -10.11
CA SER A 186 -1.50 14.50 -10.86
C SER A 186 -1.11 13.22 -10.11
N ALA A 187 0.01 13.23 -9.37
CA ALA A 187 0.45 12.07 -8.61
C ALA A 187 -0.36 11.83 -7.32
N ASN A 188 -1.25 12.73 -6.88
CA ASN A 188 -2.17 12.45 -5.78
C ASN A 188 -3.30 11.54 -6.27
N GLN A 189 -3.16 10.25 -6.04
CA GLN A 189 -4.03 9.17 -6.47
C GLN A 189 -4.91 8.70 -5.30
N SER A 190 -5.55 9.65 -4.61
CA SER A 190 -6.61 9.44 -3.62
C SER A 190 -7.95 10.00 -4.12
N TRP A 191 -9.06 9.68 -3.45
CA TRP A 191 -10.34 10.32 -3.74
C TRP A 191 -10.27 11.84 -3.60
N ARG A 192 -9.58 12.35 -2.57
CA ARG A 192 -9.46 13.80 -2.37
C ARG A 192 -8.69 14.46 -3.50
N GLY A 193 -7.62 13.83 -3.98
CA GLY A 193 -6.82 14.34 -5.09
C GLY A 193 -7.56 14.32 -6.41
N MET A 194 -8.29 13.23 -6.68
CA MET A 194 -9.19 13.16 -7.84
C MET A 194 -10.24 14.28 -7.79
N VAL A 195 -10.98 14.41 -6.69
CA VAL A 195 -12.04 15.42 -6.52
C VAL A 195 -11.50 16.84 -6.62
N ALA A 196 -10.28 17.11 -6.14
CA ALA A 196 -9.61 18.41 -6.24
C ALA A 196 -9.49 18.93 -7.68
N ARG A 197 -9.43 18.02 -8.66
CA ARG A 197 -9.35 18.37 -10.08
C ARG A 197 -10.70 18.83 -10.64
N PHE A 198 -11.81 18.47 -9.98
CA PHE A 198 -13.17 18.83 -10.42
C PHE A 198 -13.74 20.04 -9.69
N THR A 199 -13.36 20.25 -8.43
CA THR A 199 -13.94 21.29 -7.57
C THR A 199 -12.95 21.78 -6.52
N GLY A 200 -13.19 22.99 -6.01
CA GLY A 200 -12.50 23.56 -4.84
C GLY A 200 -13.25 23.36 -3.52
N GLU A 201 -12.72 23.96 -2.45
CA GLU A 201 -13.32 23.95 -1.12
C GLU A 201 -14.57 24.87 -1.03
N PRO A 202 -15.57 24.55 -0.19
CA PRO A 202 -15.65 23.41 0.75
C PRO A 202 -16.21 22.13 0.12
N ALA A 203 -16.65 22.17 -1.14
CA ALA A 203 -17.28 21.03 -1.81
C ALA A 203 -16.31 19.84 -1.94
N GLN A 204 -15.04 20.11 -2.24
CA GLN A 204 -13.97 19.11 -2.31
C GLN A 204 -13.90 18.26 -1.03
N THR A 205 -13.75 18.89 0.14
CA THR A 205 -13.66 18.17 1.41
C THR A 205 -14.94 17.39 1.72
N ARG A 206 -16.13 17.96 1.47
CA ARG A 206 -17.40 17.28 1.71
C ARG A 206 -17.56 16.01 0.86
N ILE A 207 -17.28 16.09 -0.44
CA ILE A 207 -17.35 14.94 -1.35
C ILE A 207 -16.32 13.88 -0.94
N TRP A 208 -15.09 14.29 -0.62
CA TRP A 208 -14.05 13.37 -0.17
C TRP A 208 -14.45 12.63 1.11
N MET A 209 -15.03 13.30 2.11
CA MET A 209 -15.49 12.65 3.35
C MET A 209 -16.56 11.59 3.06
N VAL A 210 -17.51 11.88 2.17
CA VAL A 210 -18.51 10.89 1.73
C VAL A 210 -17.83 9.70 1.06
N LEU A 211 -16.92 9.94 0.11
CA LEU A 211 -16.17 8.87 -0.57
C LEU A 211 -15.29 8.06 0.39
N ALA A 212 -14.73 8.68 1.43
CA ALA A 212 -13.95 7.99 2.46
C ALA A 212 -14.82 7.03 3.29
N VAL A 213 -16.01 7.47 3.71
CA VAL A 213 -17.00 6.62 4.41
C VAL A 213 -17.49 5.49 3.52
N LEU A 214 -17.82 5.78 2.26
CA LEU A 214 -18.22 4.76 1.28
C LEU A 214 -17.10 3.76 1.02
N THR A 215 -15.86 4.21 0.94
CA THR A 215 -14.68 3.34 0.81
C THR A 215 -14.52 2.45 2.02
N PHE A 216 -14.65 2.98 3.24
CA PHE A 216 -14.61 2.18 4.45
C PHE A 216 -15.67 1.08 4.46
N ALA A 217 -16.93 1.43 4.15
CA ALA A 217 -18.02 0.46 4.05
C ALA A 217 -17.76 -0.60 2.96
N ALA A 218 -17.30 -0.18 1.78
CA ALA A 218 -16.96 -1.08 0.68
C ALA A 218 -15.81 -2.03 1.06
N VAL A 219 -14.73 -1.52 1.64
CA VAL A 219 -13.59 -2.33 2.12
C VAL A 219 -14.06 -3.37 3.13
N VAL A 220 -14.87 -2.99 4.12
CA VAL A 220 -15.43 -3.93 5.11
C VAL A 220 -16.26 -5.03 4.43
N VAL A 221 -17.21 -4.66 3.57
CA VAL A 221 -18.08 -5.63 2.88
C VAL A 221 -17.26 -6.57 1.99
N VAL A 222 -16.33 -6.03 1.20
CA VAL A 222 -15.49 -6.81 0.28
C VAL A 222 -14.56 -7.74 1.07
N MET A 223 -13.93 -7.26 2.15
CA MET A 223 -13.09 -8.08 3.03
C MET A 223 -13.90 -9.24 3.62
N LEU A 224 -15.10 -8.98 4.15
CA LEU A 224 -15.95 -10.03 4.71
C LEU A 224 -16.32 -11.09 3.65
N ARG A 225 -16.64 -10.66 2.41
CA ARG A 225 -16.92 -11.57 1.29
C ARG A 225 -15.70 -12.39 0.87
N GLN A 226 -14.51 -11.78 0.83
CA GLN A 226 -13.25 -12.46 0.52
C GLN A 226 -12.87 -13.47 1.62
N LEU A 227 -12.98 -13.08 2.88
CA LEU A 227 -12.73 -13.95 4.02
C LEU A 227 -13.69 -15.15 4.04
N ALA A 228 -14.97 -14.95 3.70
CA ALA A 228 -15.96 -16.02 3.60
C ALA A 228 -15.62 -17.10 2.56
N VAL A 229 -14.82 -16.77 1.54
CA VAL A 229 -14.34 -17.73 0.52
C VAL A 229 -12.88 -18.15 0.74
N GLY A 230 -12.29 -17.83 1.91
CA GLY A 230 -10.92 -18.18 2.26
C GLY A 230 -9.84 -17.33 1.58
N ALA A 231 -10.21 -16.23 0.90
CA ALA A 231 -9.28 -15.33 0.20
C ALA A 231 -8.60 -14.34 1.15
N VAL A 232 -7.84 -14.84 2.13
CA VAL A 232 -7.25 -14.01 3.20
C VAL A 232 -6.27 -12.98 2.64
N THR A 233 -5.39 -13.40 1.73
CA THR A 233 -4.41 -12.52 1.08
C THR A 233 -5.09 -11.40 0.28
N ALA A 234 -6.20 -11.70 -0.38
CA ALA A 234 -7.00 -10.70 -1.08
C ALA A 234 -7.65 -9.71 -0.11
N ALA A 235 -8.15 -10.17 1.04
CA ALA A 235 -8.70 -9.30 2.08
C ALA A 235 -7.65 -8.33 2.65
N VAL A 236 -6.39 -8.78 2.81
CA VAL A 236 -5.28 -7.88 3.19
C VAL A 236 -5.03 -6.83 2.11
N CYS A 237 -5.03 -7.22 0.84
CA CYS A 237 -4.90 -6.25 -0.27
C CYS A 237 -6.08 -5.26 -0.29
N THR A 238 -7.32 -5.73 -0.09
CA THR A 238 -8.50 -4.87 -0.01
C THR A 238 -8.39 -3.87 1.14
N ASN A 239 -7.86 -4.26 2.29
CA ASN A 239 -7.69 -3.37 3.43
C ASN A 239 -6.74 -2.20 3.13
N SER A 240 -5.70 -2.42 2.31
CA SER A 240 -4.76 -1.36 1.94
C SER A 240 -5.44 -0.21 1.18
N LEU A 241 -6.55 -0.47 0.48
CA LEU A 241 -7.32 0.54 -0.22
C LEU A 241 -7.93 1.58 0.71
N LEU A 242 -8.12 1.29 2.00
CA LEU A 242 -8.54 2.31 2.96
C LEU A 242 -7.46 3.40 3.09
N ALA A 243 -6.19 3.02 3.19
CA ALA A 243 -5.09 3.98 3.22
C ALA A 243 -4.86 4.66 1.87
N LEU A 244 -5.10 3.98 0.74
CA LEU A 244 -4.80 4.50 -0.59
C LEU A 244 -5.89 5.42 -1.14
N LEU A 245 -7.16 5.09 -0.93
CA LEU A 245 -8.29 5.81 -1.50
C LEU A 245 -8.85 6.87 -0.54
N ALA A 246 -9.01 6.52 0.74
CA ALA A 246 -9.69 7.38 1.71
C ALA A 246 -8.76 8.41 2.37
N SER A 247 -7.43 8.23 2.30
CA SER A 247 -6.50 9.23 2.83
C SER A 247 -6.61 10.56 2.08
N PRO A 248 -6.33 11.69 2.76
CA PRO A 248 -6.38 13.00 2.10
C PRO A 248 -5.32 13.12 0.99
N VAL A 249 -4.18 12.44 1.16
CA VAL A 249 -3.09 12.41 0.19
C VAL A 249 -2.56 10.99 0.07
N SER A 250 -2.64 10.43 -1.14
CA SER A 250 -2.02 9.17 -1.49
C SER A 250 -1.23 9.33 -2.78
N TRP A 251 0.07 9.55 -2.68
CA TRP A 251 0.92 9.68 -3.86
C TRP A 251 0.97 8.38 -4.65
N ALA A 252 1.18 8.47 -5.96
CA ALA A 252 1.28 7.30 -6.84
C ALA A 252 2.32 6.28 -6.35
N HIS A 253 3.42 6.72 -5.73
CA HIS A 253 4.44 5.84 -5.14
C HIS A 253 4.01 5.14 -3.85
N HIS A 254 2.87 5.51 -3.23
CA HIS A 254 2.27 4.76 -2.12
C HIS A 254 1.57 3.47 -2.58
N TRP A 255 1.20 3.40 -3.86
CA TRP A 255 0.43 2.31 -4.44
C TRP A 255 1.22 1.02 -4.70
N VAL A 256 2.34 0.78 -4.00
CA VAL A 256 3.14 -0.46 -4.10
C VAL A 256 2.32 -1.75 -3.89
N TRP A 257 1.15 -1.63 -3.24
CA TRP A 257 0.16 -2.69 -3.08
C TRP A 257 -0.45 -3.23 -4.38
N VAL A 258 -0.27 -2.54 -5.51
CA VAL A 258 -0.62 -3.08 -6.83
C VAL A 258 0.11 -4.38 -7.14
N VAL A 259 1.31 -4.59 -6.57
CA VAL A 259 2.10 -5.81 -6.75
C VAL A 259 1.38 -7.03 -6.15
N PRO A 260 1.07 -7.08 -4.84
CA PRO A 260 0.33 -8.21 -4.28
C PRO A 260 -1.09 -8.32 -4.85
N MET A 261 -1.76 -7.22 -5.22
CA MET A 261 -3.07 -7.28 -5.90
C MET A 261 -2.99 -8.00 -7.26
N ALA A 262 -2.04 -7.61 -8.12
CA ALA A 262 -1.80 -8.26 -9.39
C ALA A 262 -1.44 -9.74 -9.20
N LEU A 263 -0.60 -10.03 -8.21
CA LEU A 263 -0.18 -11.40 -7.90
C LEU A 263 -1.36 -12.27 -7.45
N VAL A 264 -2.22 -11.78 -6.55
CA VAL A 264 -3.45 -12.46 -6.15
C VAL A 264 -4.32 -12.77 -7.37
N ALA A 265 -4.54 -11.80 -8.25
CA ALA A 265 -5.40 -11.97 -9.43
C ALA A 265 -4.82 -13.00 -10.43
N VAL A 266 -3.53 -12.89 -10.75
CA VAL A 266 -2.84 -13.81 -11.68
C VAL A 266 -2.79 -15.23 -11.11
N VAL A 267 -2.45 -15.39 -9.84
CA VAL A 267 -2.41 -16.71 -9.19
C VAL A 267 -3.80 -17.32 -9.07
N SER A 268 -4.83 -16.50 -8.79
CA SER A 268 -6.23 -16.95 -8.76
C SER A 268 -6.69 -17.49 -10.12
N TRP A 269 -6.25 -16.86 -11.21
CA TRP A 269 -6.47 -17.39 -12.56
C TRP A 269 -5.66 -18.68 -12.81
N TRP A 270 -4.35 -18.64 -12.59
CA TRP A 270 -3.44 -19.73 -12.92
C TRP A 270 -3.78 -21.03 -12.19
N TRP A 271 -4.10 -20.95 -10.90
CA TRP A 271 -4.43 -22.11 -10.08
C TRP A 271 -5.91 -22.41 -9.96
N GLY A 272 -6.77 -21.43 -10.24
CA GLY A 272 -8.21 -21.55 -10.04
C GLY A 272 -9.06 -21.54 -11.30
N GLY A 273 -8.47 -21.36 -12.48
CA GLY A 273 -9.21 -21.24 -13.75
C GLY A 273 -10.12 -20.01 -13.81
N ARG A 274 -9.97 -19.07 -12.86
CA ARG A 274 -10.83 -17.89 -12.72
C ARG A 274 -10.45 -16.88 -13.79
N ARG A 275 -11.06 -16.97 -14.98
CA ARG A 275 -10.77 -16.09 -16.14
C ARG A 275 -10.84 -14.60 -15.80
N GLY A 276 -11.73 -14.19 -14.89
CA GLY A 276 -11.78 -12.82 -14.38
C GLY A 276 -10.47 -12.38 -13.69
N GLY A 277 -9.73 -13.30 -13.09
CA GLY A 277 -8.43 -13.04 -12.46
C GLY A 277 -7.34 -12.72 -13.47
N LEU A 278 -7.39 -13.31 -14.67
CA LEU A 278 -6.46 -12.98 -15.76
C LEU A 278 -6.69 -11.54 -16.23
N LEU A 279 -7.95 -11.19 -16.50
CA LEU A 279 -8.32 -9.84 -16.93
C LEU A 279 -7.95 -8.81 -15.86
N LEU A 280 -8.30 -9.06 -14.59
CA LEU A 280 -7.96 -8.17 -13.48
C LEU A 280 -6.45 -8.00 -13.32
N GLY A 281 -5.69 -9.11 -13.33
CA GLY A 281 -4.23 -9.09 -13.24
C GLY A 281 -3.59 -8.35 -14.40
N ALA A 282 -4.05 -8.60 -15.64
CA ALA A 282 -3.58 -7.92 -16.84
C ALA A 282 -3.85 -6.40 -16.77
N VAL A 283 -5.05 -5.99 -16.34
CA VAL A 283 -5.39 -4.57 -16.16
C VAL A 283 -4.45 -3.92 -15.13
N PHE A 284 -4.24 -4.55 -13.98
CA PHE A 284 -3.31 -4.03 -12.97
C PHE A 284 -1.89 -3.88 -13.52
N ILE A 285 -1.37 -4.91 -14.21
CA ILE A 285 -0.02 -4.88 -14.77
C ILE A 285 0.10 -3.81 -15.86
N VAL A 286 -0.81 -3.79 -16.83
CA VAL A 286 -0.76 -2.85 -17.97
C VAL A 286 -0.92 -1.41 -17.51
N VAL A 287 -1.87 -1.11 -16.62
CA VAL A 287 -2.10 0.26 -16.15
C VAL A 287 -0.91 0.77 -15.34
N THR A 288 -0.32 -0.07 -14.49
CA THR A 288 0.79 0.36 -13.64
C THR A 288 2.14 0.37 -14.33
N THR A 289 2.30 -0.26 -15.50
CA THR A 289 3.59 -0.30 -16.23
C THR A 289 3.57 0.53 -17.52
N ARG A 290 2.43 0.59 -18.22
CA ARG A 290 2.32 1.21 -19.54
C ARG A 290 1.35 2.37 -19.56
N LEU A 291 0.17 2.25 -18.96
CA LEU A 291 -0.86 3.30 -18.98
C LEU A 291 -0.82 4.15 -17.71
N VAL A 292 0.35 4.71 -17.41
CA VAL A 292 0.58 5.59 -16.26
C VAL A 292 0.13 7.00 -16.63
N LEU A 293 -1.16 7.16 -16.89
CA LEU A 293 -1.73 8.33 -17.56
C LEU A 293 -1.50 9.64 -16.79
N HIS A 294 -1.45 9.61 -15.46
CA HIS A 294 -1.18 10.82 -14.67
C HIS A 294 0.18 11.47 -14.95
N THR A 295 1.14 10.75 -15.55
CA THR A 295 2.46 11.28 -15.92
C THR A 295 2.51 11.78 -17.36
N TRP A 296 1.51 11.44 -18.18
CA TRP A 296 1.43 11.85 -19.58
C TRP A 296 0.84 13.25 -19.75
N PHE A 297 0.08 13.70 -18.76
CA PHE A 297 -0.63 14.98 -18.79
C PHE A 297 0.18 16.10 -18.14
N PRO A 298 -0.03 17.37 -18.54
CA PRO A 298 0.63 18.51 -17.92
C PRO A 298 0.30 18.60 -16.42
N SER A 299 1.32 18.72 -15.57
CA SER A 299 1.17 18.73 -14.10
C SER A 299 1.96 19.84 -13.40
N ALA A 300 2.46 20.82 -14.16
CA ALA A 300 3.15 21.99 -13.63
C ALA A 300 2.16 23.13 -13.38
N HIS A 301 2.43 23.96 -12.37
CA HIS A 301 1.68 25.18 -12.09
C HIS A 301 0.14 25.00 -11.99
N ASN A 302 -0.32 23.88 -11.43
CA ASN A 302 -1.74 23.51 -11.29
C ASN A 302 -2.49 23.34 -12.63
N ALA A 303 -1.79 22.94 -13.71
CA ALA A 303 -2.40 22.64 -15.01
C ALA A 303 -3.54 21.60 -14.93
N GLU A 304 -3.63 20.84 -13.85
CA GLU A 304 -4.73 19.90 -13.57
C GLU A 304 -6.10 20.59 -13.44
N MET A 305 -6.16 21.92 -13.18
CA MET A 305 -7.41 22.68 -13.23
C MET A 305 -8.02 22.68 -14.63
N ASP A 306 -7.16 22.82 -15.63
CA ASP A 306 -7.52 22.99 -17.04
C ASP A 306 -7.64 21.67 -17.80
N TRP A 307 -7.40 20.55 -17.12
CA TRP A 307 -7.61 19.23 -17.69
C TRP A 307 -9.05 19.06 -18.19
N THR A 308 -9.19 18.41 -19.35
CA THR A 308 -10.51 17.99 -19.82
C THR A 308 -11.13 17.00 -18.84
N LEU A 309 -12.46 16.82 -18.91
CA LEU A 309 -13.17 15.85 -18.07
C LEU A 309 -12.53 14.45 -18.14
N MET A 310 -12.15 14.01 -19.34
CA MET A 310 -11.51 12.72 -19.55
C MET A 310 -10.14 12.65 -18.90
N MET A 311 -9.29 13.68 -19.04
CA MET A 311 -7.99 13.73 -18.38
C MET A 311 -8.10 13.65 -16.86
N LYS A 312 -9.09 14.33 -16.26
CA LYS A 312 -9.34 14.27 -14.80
C LYS A 312 -9.72 12.87 -14.33
N ILE A 313 -10.52 12.14 -15.10
CA ILE A 313 -10.92 10.77 -14.80
C ILE A 313 -9.75 9.80 -15.02
N VAL A 314 -9.19 9.77 -16.22
CA VAL A 314 -8.20 8.75 -16.62
C VAL A 314 -6.82 9.02 -16.03
N GLY A 315 -6.49 10.27 -15.70
CA GLY A 315 -5.30 10.63 -14.91
C GLY A 315 -5.47 10.36 -13.41
N SER A 316 -6.58 9.74 -13.02
CA SER A 316 -6.80 9.16 -11.68
C SER A 316 -6.80 7.62 -11.76
N GLU A 317 -6.00 7.05 -12.65
CA GLU A 317 -6.06 5.63 -13.03
C GLU A 317 -5.84 4.67 -11.86
N LEU A 318 -5.04 5.02 -10.84
CA LEU A 318 -4.84 4.14 -9.70
C LEU A 318 -6.09 4.13 -8.80
N VAL A 319 -6.77 5.27 -8.67
CA VAL A 319 -8.08 5.36 -8.02
C VAL A 319 -9.09 4.44 -8.72
N LEU A 320 -9.09 4.44 -10.07
CA LEU A 320 -9.93 3.55 -10.88
C LEU A 320 -9.56 2.07 -10.69
N LEU A 321 -8.27 1.73 -10.58
CA LEU A 321 -7.82 0.36 -10.25
C LEU A 321 -8.32 -0.08 -8.87
N GLY A 322 -8.25 0.80 -7.87
CA GLY A 322 -8.79 0.53 -6.53
C GLY A 322 -10.30 0.29 -6.54
N ALA A 323 -11.04 1.12 -7.28
CA ALA A 323 -12.48 0.94 -7.48
C ALA A 323 -12.80 -0.38 -8.21
N ALA A 324 -12.03 -0.73 -9.25
CA ALA A 324 -12.19 -1.99 -9.97
C ALA A 324 -11.92 -3.20 -9.06
N TRP A 325 -10.90 -3.14 -8.20
CA TRP A 325 -10.63 -4.19 -7.21
C TRP A 325 -11.80 -4.36 -6.23
N LEU A 326 -12.34 -3.27 -5.69
CA LEU A 326 -13.50 -3.32 -4.79
C LEU A 326 -14.74 -3.88 -5.50
N ALA A 327 -15.00 -3.46 -6.74
CA ALA A 327 -16.13 -3.95 -7.52
C ALA A 327 -16.01 -5.45 -7.82
N VAL A 328 -14.85 -5.91 -8.32
CA VAL A 328 -14.63 -7.32 -8.64
C VAL A 328 -14.61 -8.19 -7.38
N GLY A 329 -13.90 -7.78 -6.32
CA GLY A 329 -13.85 -8.50 -5.05
C GLY A 329 -15.21 -8.55 -4.34
N GLY A 330 -16.03 -7.50 -4.50
CA GLY A 330 -17.37 -7.43 -3.94
C GLY A 330 -18.37 -8.31 -4.69
N LEU A 331 -18.45 -8.17 -6.00
CA LEU A 331 -19.41 -8.90 -6.84
C LEU A 331 -18.99 -10.36 -7.04
N PHE A 332 -17.69 -10.60 -7.20
CA PHE A 332 -17.12 -11.90 -7.52
C PHE A 332 -15.92 -12.18 -6.60
N PRO A 333 -16.11 -12.43 -5.28
CA PRO A 333 -15.01 -12.66 -4.34
C PRO A 333 -14.15 -13.87 -4.72
N ARG A 334 -14.72 -14.84 -5.44
CA ARG A 334 -13.97 -15.95 -6.03
C ARG A 334 -13.10 -15.53 -7.21
N THR A 335 -13.11 -14.31 -7.71
CA THR A 335 -12.11 -13.88 -8.72
C THR A 335 -10.73 -13.69 -8.09
N THR A 336 -10.70 -13.37 -6.79
CA THR A 336 -9.47 -13.05 -6.03
C THR A 336 -9.11 -14.13 -5.01
N SER A 337 -9.45 -15.39 -5.25
CA SER A 337 -8.89 -16.49 -4.45
C SER A 337 -8.28 -17.54 -5.36
N PRO A 338 -7.23 -18.24 -4.93
CA PRO A 338 -6.80 -19.44 -5.62
C PRO A 338 -7.81 -20.56 -5.34
N ALA A 339 -8.12 -21.39 -6.35
CA ALA A 339 -8.98 -22.56 -6.10
C ALA A 339 -8.19 -23.65 -5.35
N PRO A 340 -8.85 -24.48 -4.54
CA PRO A 340 -8.22 -25.66 -3.95
C PRO A 340 -7.57 -26.52 -5.04
N GLY A 341 -6.35 -27.00 -4.80
CA GLY A 341 -5.72 -27.99 -5.66
C GLY A 341 -6.54 -29.30 -5.71
N PRO A 342 -6.33 -30.14 -6.74
CA PRO A 342 -6.91 -31.49 -6.73
C PRO A 342 -6.49 -32.21 -5.45
N ALA A 343 -7.42 -32.93 -4.82
CA ALA A 343 -7.12 -33.72 -3.64
C ALA A 343 -5.96 -34.65 -3.95
N GLN A 344 -4.85 -34.51 -3.23
CA GLN A 344 -3.76 -35.47 -3.30
C GLN A 344 -4.31 -36.76 -2.70
N SER A 345 -4.59 -37.76 -3.54
CA SER A 345 -4.81 -39.13 -3.10
C SER A 345 -3.54 -39.56 -2.36
N ARG A 346 -3.62 -39.65 -1.03
CA ARG A 346 -2.54 -40.18 -0.20
C ARG A 346 -2.39 -41.68 -0.39
#